data_AF-A0A914NN12-F1
#
_entry.id   AF-A0A914NN12-F1
#
_cell.length_a   1.000
_cell.length_b   1.000
_cell.length_c   1.000
_cell.angle_alpha   90.00
_cell.angle_beta   90.00
_cell.angle_gamma   90.00
#
_symmetry.space_group_name_H-M   'P 1'
#
loop_
_entity.id
_entity.type
_entity.pdbx_description
1 polymer ?
#
loop_
_entity_poly.entity_id
_entity_poly.type
_entity_poly.pdbx_seq_one_letter_code
_entity_poly.pdbx_strand_id
1 'polypeptide(L)'
;MYTHAIKLNYYKDCGTPDLKKGEKVEDGWKRCALNKSCAYKCMTNYMNRYFSLCKRPNASVCEKWSRIHNGGPNGCTAARTDLYWDKIKKCGAN
;
A
#
# COMPACT_ATOMS: atom_id res chain seq x y z
N MET A 1 -9.16 -0.48 -15.43
CA MET A 1 -8.96 0.10 -14.09
C MET A 1 -8.69 -1.06 -13.12
N TYR A 2 -7.52 -1.14 -12.48
CA TYR A 2 -7.24 -2.20 -11.49
C TYR A 2 -7.76 -1.76 -10.12
N THR A 3 -8.72 -2.50 -9.60
CA THR A 3 -9.46 -2.17 -8.38
C THR A 3 -8.63 -2.55 -7.17
N HIS A 4 -8.18 -1.57 -6.35
CA HIS A 4 -7.42 -1.68 -5.06
C HIS A 4 -6.05 -0.96 -5.05
N ALA A 5 -5.71 -0.20 -6.10
CA ALA A 5 -4.60 0.80 -6.09
C ALA A 5 -3.18 0.26 -5.76
N ILE A 6 -2.93 -1.04 -5.90
CA ILE A 6 -1.59 -1.63 -5.75
C ILE A 6 -0.83 -1.53 -7.08
N LYS A 7 0.36 -0.91 -7.07
CA LYS A 7 1.26 -0.83 -8.23
C LYS A 7 2.13 -2.08 -8.34
N LEU A 8 2.68 -2.40 -9.52
CA LEU A 8 3.54 -3.58 -9.71
C LEU A 8 4.72 -3.64 -8.74
N ASN A 9 5.43 -2.53 -8.52
CA ASN A 9 6.54 -2.50 -7.56
C ASN A 9 6.07 -2.71 -6.12
N TYR A 10 4.89 -2.19 -5.76
CA TYR A 10 4.26 -2.46 -4.46
C TYR A 10 4.00 -3.96 -4.29
N TYR A 11 3.49 -4.63 -5.34
CA TYR A 11 3.24 -6.07 -5.33
C TYR A 11 4.52 -6.89 -5.18
N LYS A 12 5.61 -6.49 -5.85
CA LYS A 12 6.93 -7.07 -5.66
C LYS A 12 7.39 -6.94 -4.21
N ASP A 13 7.21 -5.75 -3.64
CA ASP A 13 7.67 -5.46 -2.30
C ASP A 13 6.86 -6.11 -1.18
N CYS A 14 5.59 -6.43 -1.42
CA CYS A 14 4.72 -7.12 -0.47
C CYS A 14 4.88 -8.66 -0.50
N GLY A 15 5.89 -9.16 -1.23
CA GLY A 15 6.21 -10.59 -1.32
C GLY A 15 5.40 -11.36 -2.35
N THR A 16 4.83 -10.67 -3.34
CA THR A 16 4.08 -11.27 -4.47
C THR A 16 3.07 -12.33 -4.03
N PRO A 17 2.10 -12.00 -3.14
CA PRO A 17 1.15 -12.98 -2.65
C PRO A 17 0.37 -13.62 -3.80
N ASP A 18 0.12 -14.91 -3.64
CA ASP A 18 -0.66 -15.75 -4.54
C ASP A 18 -0.13 -15.82 -5.99
N LEU A 19 1.16 -15.47 -6.19
CA LEU A 19 1.89 -15.70 -7.44
C LEU A 19 2.08 -17.21 -7.64
N LYS A 20 1.69 -17.72 -8.80
CA LYS A 20 1.81 -19.15 -9.14
C LYS A 20 3.22 -19.45 -9.64
N LYS A 21 3.69 -20.68 -9.39
CA LYS A 21 4.99 -21.14 -9.90
C LYS A 21 5.00 -21.04 -11.44
N GLY A 22 6.00 -20.34 -11.98
CA GLY A 22 6.15 -20.12 -13.43
C GLY A 22 5.28 -19.00 -14.02
N GLU A 23 4.45 -18.34 -13.21
CA GLU A 23 3.66 -17.17 -13.65
C GLU A 23 4.54 -15.92 -13.71
N LYS A 24 4.28 -15.06 -14.71
CA LYS A 24 4.90 -13.73 -14.78
C LYS A 24 4.39 -12.88 -13.61
N VAL A 25 5.30 -12.14 -12.98
CA VAL A 25 4.97 -11.28 -11.83
C VAL A 25 3.90 -10.24 -12.20
N GLU A 26 3.91 -9.75 -13.43
CA GLU A 26 2.94 -8.79 -13.95
C GLU A 26 1.52 -9.37 -13.99
N ASP A 27 1.38 -10.65 -14.33
CA ASP A 27 0.08 -11.31 -14.41
C ASP A 27 -0.44 -11.66 -13.01
N GLY A 28 0.45 -12.13 -12.12
CA GLY A 28 0.14 -12.31 -10.70
C GLY A 28 -0.27 -10.99 -10.04
N TRP A 29 0.41 -9.89 -10.34
CA TRP A 29 0.05 -8.55 -9.87
C TRP A 29 -1.33 -8.13 -10.35
N LYS A 30 -1.62 -8.20 -11.66
CA LYS A 30 -2.93 -7.81 -12.20
C LYS A 30 -4.06 -8.60 -11.56
N ARG A 31 -3.87 -9.91 -11.38
CA ARG A 31 -4.84 -10.79 -10.71
C ARG A 31 -5.01 -10.43 -9.24
N CYS A 32 -3.91 -10.20 -8.52
CA CYS A 32 -3.95 -9.80 -7.12
C CYS A 32 -4.63 -8.44 -6.93
N ALA A 33 -4.35 -7.48 -7.82
CA ALA A 33 -4.93 -6.15 -7.87
C ALA A 33 -6.38 -6.13 -8.38
N LEU A 34 -7.02 -7.28 -8.57
CA LEU A 34 -8.46 -7.43 -8.83
C LEU A 34 -9.14 -8.30 -7.75
N ASN A 35 -8.37 -8.86 -6.82
CA ASN A 35 -8.86 -9.74 -5.78
C ASN A 35 -8.71 -9.07 -4.41
N LYS A 36 -9.82 -8.78 -3.74
CA LYS A 36 -9.84 -8.11 -2.43
C LYS A 36 -8.96 -8.80 -1.39
N SER A 37 -8.98 -10.13 -1.32
CA SER A 37 -8.21 -10.90 -0.34
C SER A 37 -6.70 -10.79 -0.60
N CYS A 38 -6.28 -11.00 -1.85
CA CYS A 38 -4.88 -10.89 -2.23
C CYS A 38 -4.37 -9.44 -2.05
N ALA A 39 -5.17 -8.46 -2.47
CA ALA A 39 -4.84 -7.05 -2.31
C ALA A 39 -4.68 -6.66 -0.83
N TYR A 40 -5.60 -7.11 0.03
CA TYR A 40 -5.51 -6.87 1.47
C TYR A 40 -4.25 -7.52 2.08
N LYS A 41 -3.97 -8.78 1.74
CA LYS A 41 -2.74 -9.48 2.16
C LYS A 41 -1.48 -8.74 1.72
N CYS A 42 -1.44 -8.28 0.47
CA CYS A 42 -0.33 -7.49 -0.05
C CYS A 42 -0.18 -6.14 0.70
N MET A 43 -1.28 -5.43 0.95
CA MET A 43 -1.26 -4.19 1.73
C MET A 43 -0.67 -4.44 3.12
N THR A 44 -1.16 -5.44 3.85
CA THR A 44 -0.68 -5.78 5.20
C THR A 44 0.80 -6.15 5.20
N ASN A 45 1.26 -6.97 4.25
CA ASN A 45 2.68 -7.31 4.12
C ASN A 45 3.55 -6.09 3.85
N TYR A 46 3.11 -5.19 2.97
CA TYR A 46 3.82 -3.96 2.67
C TYR A 46 3.91 -3.03 3.88
N MET A 47 2.83 -2.91 4.66
CA MET A 47 2.84 -2.16 5.91
C MET A 47 3.77 -2.81 6.93
N ASN A 48 3.72 -4.12 7.12
CA ASN A 48 4.67 -4.81 8.01
C ASN A 48 6.14 -4.55 7.62
N ARG A 49 6.41 -4.42 6.32
CA ARG A 49 7.75 -4.11 5.82
C ARG A 49 8.20 -2.68 6.07
N TYR A 50 7.32 -1.69 5.91
CA TYR A 50 7.71 -0.27 5.86
C TYR A 50 7.17 0.60 6.99
N PHE A 51 6.23 0.11 7.79
CA PHE A 51 5.58 0.91 8.83
C PHE A 51 6.57 1.39 9.90
N SER A 52 7.57 0.58 10.26
CA SER A 52 8.63 0.96 11.20
C SER A 52 9.51 2.12 10.71
N LEU A 53 9.57 2.37 9.39
CA LEU A 53 10.32 3.49 8.82
C LEU A 53 9.58 4.83 8.98
N CYS A 54 8.29 4.79 9.32
CA CYS A 54 7.46 5.98 9.45
C CYS A 54 7.65 6.67 10.81
N LYS A 55 8.66 7.53 10.90
CA LYS A 55 8.99 8.31 12.10
C LYS A 55 8.22 9.63 12.23
N ARG A 56 6.91 9.62 11.91
CA ARG A 56 6.06 10.82 12.05
C ARG A 56 5.48 10.89 13.47
N PRO A 57 5.89 11.85 14.30
CA PRO A 57 5.33 12.02 15.64
C PRO A 57 3.85 12.45 15.54
N ASN A 58 3.03 12.04 16.51
CA ASN A 58 1.62 12.43 16.66
C ASN A 58 0.67 12.06 15.49
N ALA A 59 1.14 11.33 14.48
CA ALA A 59 0.30 10.83 13.40
C ALA A 59 -0.42 9.54 13.79
N SER A 60 -1.72 9.46 13.48
CA SER A 60 -2.53 8.25 13.70
C SER A 60 -2.01 7.08 12.85
N VAL A 61 -2.37 5.85 13.22
CA VAL A 61 -2.02 4.66 12.42
C VAL A 61 -2.58 4.79 11.00
N CYS A 62 -3.80 5.33 10.86
CA CYS A 62 -4.43 5.53 9.56
C CYS A 62 -3.70 6.58 8.70
N GLU A 63 -3.23 7.68 9.29
CA GLU A 63 -2.39 8.65 8.58
C GLU A 63 -1.11 7.97 8.08
N LYS A 64 -0.39 7.27 8.96
CA LYS A 64 0.86 6.61 8.60
C LYS A 64 0.67 5.59 7.47
N TRP A 65 -0.37 4.75 7.57
CA TRP A 65 -0.70 3.74 6.56
C TRP A 65 -1.10 4.37 5.23
N SER A 66 -1.99 5.36 5.23
CA SER A 66 -2.44 6.01 4.00
C SER A 66 -1.30 6.69 3.23
N ARG A 67 -0.38 7.33 3.96
CA ARG A 67 0.78 7.99 3.39
C ARG A 67 1.82 7.01 2.84
N ILE A 68 2.08 5.90 3.55
CA ILE A 68 2.93 4.82 3.04
C ILE A 68 2.30 4.19 1.79
N HIS A 69 0.99 3.94 1.82
CA HIS A 69 0.27 3.34 0.69
C HIS A 69 0.38 4.17 -0.59
N ASN A 70 0.21 5.49 -0.47
CA ASN A 70 0.31 6.41 -1.59
C ASN A 70 1.76 6.68 -2.03
N GLY A 71 2.65 6.91 -1.06
CA GLY A 71 3.99 7.45 -1.30
C GLY A 71 5.13 6.44 -1.32
N GLY A 72 4.86 5.16 -1.05
CA GLY A 72 5.86 4.11 -0.91
C GLY A 72 6.62 4.18 0.42
N PRO A 73 7.83 3.60 0.52
CA PRO A 73 8.57 3.48 1.78
C PRO A 73 8.88 4.83 2.44
N ASN A 74 9.13 5.85 1.61
CA ASN A 74 9.40 7.22 2.03
C ASN A 74 8.14 8.10 2.04
N GLY A 75 6.94 7.52 1.88
CA GLY A 75 5.68 8.26 1.76
C GLY A 75 5.24 8.94 3.05
N CYS A 76 5.60 8.37 4.21
CA CYS A 76 5.15 8.85 5.51
C CYS A 76 5.56 10.30 5.83
N THR A 77 6.78 10.71 5.49
CA THR A 77 7.30 12.05 5.78
C THR A 77 7.30 12.99 4.56
N ALA A 78 6.97 12.48 3.38
CA ALA A 78 6.99 13.28 2.16
C ALA A 78 5.75 14.19 2.06
N ALA A 79 5.96 15.48 1.80
CA ALA A 79 4.88 16.47 1.64
C ALA A 79 3.89 16.10 0.51
N ARG A 80 4.36 15.42 -0.55
CA ARG A 80 3.52 14.94 -1.67
C ARG A 80 2.38 14.00 -1.24
N THR A 81 2.40 13.45 -0.01
CA THR A 81 1.33 12.58 0.51
C THR A 81 0.32 13.31 1.39
N ASP A 82 0.51 14.60 1.71
CA ASP A 82 -0.41 15.40 2.53
C ASP A 82 -1.80 15.48 1.89
N LEU A 83 -1.87 15.85 0.62
CA LEU A 83 -3.15 15.94 -0.12
C LEU A 83 -3.90 14.61 -0.20
N TYR A 84 -3.18 13.49 -0.18
CA TYR A 84 -3.81 12.17 -0.13
C TYR A 84 -4.40 11.91 1.24
N TRP A 85 -3.66 12.19 2.32
CA TRP A 85 -4.17 12.09 3.69
C TRP A 85 -5.40 12.98 3.92
N ASP A 86 -5.39 14.21 3.40
CA ASP A 86 -6.54 15.12 3.48
C ASP A 86 -7.80 14.58 2.84
N LYS A 87 -7.67 13.79 1.76
CA LYS A 87 -8.80 13.09 1.14
C LYS A 87 -9.27 11.93 2.00
N ILE A 88 -8.36 11.16 2.59
CA ILE A 88 -8.69 10.01 3.44
C ILE A 88 -9.40 10.46 4.73
N LYS A 89 -8.99 11.57 5.35
CA LYS A 89 -9.70 12.16 6.50
C LYS A 89 -11.18 12.42 6.23
N LYS A 90 -11.50 12.91 5.02
CA LYS A 90 -12.89 13.19 4.61
C LYS A 90 -13.75 11.94 4.50
N CYS A 91 -13.15 10.75 4.44
CA CYS A 91 -13.86 9.48 4.44
C CYS A 91 -14.12 8.94 5.87
N GLY A 92 -13.87 9.75 6.92
CA GLY A 92 -14.08 9.37 8.32
C GLY A 92 -12.86 8.70 8.97
N ALA A 93 -11.68 8.77 8.35
CA ALA A 93 -10.44 8.35 8.97
C ALA A 93 -9.96 9.43 9.94
N ASN A 94 -10.06 9.16 11.24
CA ASN A 94 -9.58 10.03 12.32
C ASN A 94 -8.29 9.46 12.91
#